data_AF-A0A140K1C8-F1
#
_entry.id   AF-A0A140K1C8-F1
#
_cell.length_a   1.000
_cell.length_b   1.000
_cell.length_c   1.000
_cell.angle_alpha   90.00
_cell.angle_beta   90.00
_cell.angle_gamma   90.00
#
_symmetry.space_group_name_H-M   'P 1'
#
loop_
_entity.id
_entity.type
_entity.pdbx_description
1 polymer ?
#
loop_
_entity_poly.entity_id
_entity_poly.type
_entity_poly.pdbx_seq_one_letter_code
_entity_poly.pdbx_strand_id
1 'polypeptide(L)'
;MLFIKIKNVFHNSVRFLLTAMICCLLFVANAFPAQAVTSSPTEGEANLTKIQNKTDEIARSKPLNLEETIEANQGGLNEVQGSADEQKMVEPGKTNATSVIEQAKDFFTNSTK
;
A
#
# COMPACT_ATOMS: atom_id res chain seq x y z
N MET A 1 38.05 -5.79 -45.21
CA MET A 1 38.16 -4.57 -44.37
C MET A 1 36.91 -3.69 -44.39
N LEU A 2 36.24 -3.49 -45.53
CA LEU A 2 35.06 -2.62 -45.68
C LEU A 2 33.83 -3.08 -44.86
N PHE A 3 33.52 -4.39 -44.87
CA PHE A 3 32.38 -4.96 -44.13
C PHE A 3 32.49 -4.80 -42.60
N ILE A 4 33.70 -4.83 -42.05
CA ILE A 4 33.94 -4.63 -40.62
C ILE A 4 33.70 -3.16 -40.24
N LYS A 5 34.10 -2.21 -41.11
CA LYS A 5 33.83 -0.78 -40.91
C LYS A 5 32.32 -0.48 -40.97
N ILE A 6 31.59 -1.05 -41.92
CA ILE A 6 30.14 -0.87 -42.04
C ILE A 6 29.40 -1.45 -40.83
N LYS A 7 29.79 -2.64 -40.36
CA LYS A 7 29.21 -3.26 -39.15
C LYS A 7 29.46 -2.42 -37.89
N ASN A 8 30.67 -1.86 -37.73
CA ASN A 8 30.98 -0.99 -36.59
C ASN A 8 30.26 0.36 -36.66
N VAL A 9 30.12 0.96 -37.85
CA VAL A 9 29.34 2.19 -38.03
C VAL A 9 27.87 1.93 -37.71
N PHE A 10 27.30 0.83 -38.21
CA PHE A 10 25.93 0.45 -37.90
C PHE A 10 25.72 0.21 -36.39
N HIS A 11 26.63 -0.54 -35.76
CA HIS A 11 26.59 -0.80 -34.31
C HIS A 11 26.64 0.50 -33.49
N ASN A 12 27.51 1.44 -33.85
CA ASN A 12 27.61 2.72 -33.16
C ASN A 12 26.39 3.62 -33.38
N SER A 13 25.81 3.61 -34.59
CA SER A 13 24.57 4.35 -34.88
C SER A 13 23.37 3.80 -34.12
N VAL A 14 23.24 2.47 -34.02
CA VAL A 14 22.17 1.82 -33.24
C VAL A 14 22.31 2.17 -31.75
N ARG A 15 23.54 2.12 -31.21
CA ARG A 15 23.79 2.53 -29.82
C ARG A 15 23.43 3.98 -29.58
N PHE A 16 23.82 4.88 -30.48
CA PHE A 16 23.49 6.29 -30.37
C PHE A 16 21.98 6.54 -30.37
N LEU A 17 21.26 5.87 -31.28
CA LEU A 17 19.79 5.97 -31.35
C LEU A 17 19.12 5.49 -30.06
N LEU A 18 19.57 4.35 -29.50
CA LEU A 18 19.04 3.82 -28.25
C LEU A 18 19.30 4.77 -27.08
N THR A 19 20.52 5.32 -26.99
CA THR A 19 20.86 6.30 -25.95
C THR A 19 19.99 7.55 -26.06
N ALA A 20 19.80 8.10 -27.26
CA ALA A 20 18.93 9.24 -27.47
C ALA A 20 17.47 8.96 -27.08
N MET A 21 16.95 7.78 -27.44
CA MET A 21 15.61 7.32 -27.03
C MET A 21 15.47 7.26 -25.50
N ILE A 22 16.44 6.66 -24.81
CA ILE A 22 16.43 6.56 -23.34
C ILE A 22 16.50 7.95 -22.71
N CYS A 23 17.36 8.84 -23.21
CA CYS A 23 17.44 10.21 -22.72
C CYS A 23 16.11 10.97 -22.91
N CYS A 24 15.44 10.81 -24.05
CA CYS A 24 14.11 11.38 -24.28
C CYS A 24 13.06 10.80 -23.32
N LEU A 25 13.05 9.48 -23.12
CA LEU A 25 12.12 8.84 -22.17
C LEU A 25 12.35 9.33 -20.73
N LEU A 26 13.61 9.46 -20.30
CA LEU A 26 13.94 10.02 -18.99
C LEU A 26 13.53 11.48 -18.87
N PHE A 27 13.72 12.30 -19.91
CA PHE A 27 13.28 13.68 -19.91
C PHE A 27 11.75 13.79 -19.77
N VAL A 28 11.00 12.99 -20.54
CA VAL A 28 9.53 12.92 -20.45
C VAL A 28 9.09 12.42 -19.07
N ALA A 29 9.74 11.40 -18.52
CA ALA A 29 9.41 10.86 -17.18
C ALA A 29 9.67 11.86 -16.05
N ASN A 30 10.66 12.75 -16.20
CA ASN A 30 10.93 13.82 -15.23
C ASN A 30 10.01 15.04 -15.43
N ALA A 31 9.72 15.42 -16.67
CA ALA A 31 8.86 16.56 -16.98
C ALA A 31 7.37 16.26 -16.73
N PHE A 32 6.97 15.00 -16.90
CA PHE A 32 5.64 14.49 -16.65
C PHE A 32 5.76 13.30 -15.69
N PRO A 33 5.98 13.55 -14.38
CA PRO A 33 5.94 12.49 -13.40
C PRO A 33 4.64 11.71 -13.60
N ALA A 34 4.75 10.38 -13.67
CA ALA A 34 3.62 9.48 -13.86
C ALA A 34 2.49 9.95 -12.93
N GLN A 35 1.38 10.38 -13.52
CA GLN A 35 0.20 10.81 -12.79
C GLN A 35 -0.36 9.59 -12.07
N ALA A 36 0.21 9.28 -10.89
CA ALA A 36 -0.49 8.53 -9.88
C ALA A 36 -1.78 9.31 -9.61
N VAL A 37 -2.90 8.59 -9.57
CA VAL A 37 -4.24 9.10 -9.23
C VAL A 37 -4.12 10.25 -8.24
N THR A 38 -4.75 11.37 -8.57
CA THR A 38 -4.74 12.62 -7.82
C THR A 38 -5.25 12.42 -6.39
N SER A 39 -4.42 11.90 -5.49
CA SER A 39 -4.61 12.10 -4.06
C SER A 39 -4.07 13.47 -3.72
N SER A 40 -4.81 14.24 -2.93
CA SER A 40 -4.26 15.50 -2.45
C SER A 40 -3.04 15.18 -1.59
N PRO A 41 -1.87 15.79 -1.82
CA PRO A 41 -0.69 15.53 -0.98
C PRO A 41 -0.94 15.86 0.50
N THR A 42 -1.96 16.67 0.79
CA THR A 42 -2.44 17.01 2.13
C THR A 42 -3.43 16.02 2.74
N GLU A 43 -4.01 15.08 1.98
CA GLU A 43 -4.94 14.07 2.55
C GLU A 43 -4.23 13.13 3.53
N GLY A 44 -2.99 12.75 3.21
CA GLY A 44 -2.17 11.95 4.13
C GLY A 44 -1.85 12.71 5.43
N GLU A 45 -1.47 13.98 5.32
CA GLU A 45 -1.17 14.85 6.47
C GLU A 45 -2.40 15.10 7.36
N ALA A 46 -3.56 15.33 6.74
CA ALA A 46 -4.83 15.49 7.44
C ALA A 46 -5.20 14.23 8.24
N ASN A 47 -5.01 13.04 7.66
CA ASN A 47 -5.27 11.78 8.34
C ASN A 47 -4.30 11.54 9.52
N LEU A 48 -3.00 11.82 9.35
CA LEU A 48 -2.01 11.66 10.41
C LEU A 48 -2.29 12.57 11.61
N THR A 49 -2.64 13.83 11.36
CA THR A 49 -3.00 14.79 12.42
C THR A 49 -4.22 14.32 13.20
N LYS A 50 -5.23 13.80 12.50
CA LYS A 50 -6.44 13.25 13.12
C LYS A 50 -6.13 12.03 13.99
N ILE A 51 -5.30 11.11 13.50
CA ILE A 51 -4.87 9.92 14.27
C ILE A 51 -4.10 10.34 15.52
N GLN A 52 -3.19 11.31 15.39
CA GLN A 52 -2.40 11.78 16.52
C GLN A 52 -3.27 12.45 17.59
N ASN A 53 -4.19 13.33 17.20
CA ASN A 53 -5.12 13.96 18.13
C ASN A 53 -5.97 12.93 18.90
N LYS A 54 -6.49 11.92 18.20
CA LYS A 54 -7.28 10.85 18.82
C LYS A 54 -6.45 9.96 19.73
N THR A 55 -5.20 9.68 19.35
CA THR A 55 -4.24 8.95 20.19
C THR A 55 -3.96 9.72 21.48
N ASP A 56 -3.71 11.03 21.39
CA ASP A 56 -3.46 11.89 22.56
C ASP A 56 -4.69 12.00 23.48
N GLU A 57 -5.90 12.03 22.90
CA GLU A 57 -7.16 12.04 23.65
C GLU A 57 -7.37 10.73 24.43
N ILE A 58 -7.17 9.58 23.78
CA ILE A 58 -7.27 8.26 24.42
C ILE A 58 -6.16 8.07 25.46
N ALA A 59 -4.94 8.53 25.19
CA ALA A 59 -3.83 8.44 26.14
C ALA A 59 -4.06 9.25 27.43
N ARG A 60 -4.88 10.30 27.36
CA ARG A 60 -5.26 11.14 28.50
C ARG A 60 -6.55 10.70 29.19
N SER A 61 -7.25 9.70 28.66
CA SER A 61 -8.54 9.23 29.16
C SER A 61 -8.50 7.76 29.57
N LYS A 62 -9.64 7.23 30.01
CA LYS A 62 -9.77 5.79 30.30
C LYS A 62 -9.68 5.01 28.97
N PRO A 63 -9.12 3.79 28.96
CA PRO A 63 -9.17 2.93 27.79
C PRO A 63 -10.61 2.74 27.30
N LEU A 64 -10.80 2.72 25.98
CA LEU A 64 -12.11 2.48 25.37
C LEU A 64 -12.63 1.11 25.78
N ASN A 65 -13.94 1.04 26.05
CA ASN A 65 -14.60 -0.25 26.24
C ASN A 65 -14.91 -0.90 24.87
N LEU A 66 -15.37 -2.15 24.88
CA LEU A 66 -15.60 -2.92 23.66
C LEU A 66 -16.64 -2.27 22.74
N GLU A 67 -17.71 -1.70 23.31
CA GLU A 67 -18.78 -1.06 22.54
C GLU A 67 -18.28 0.24 21.90
N GLU A 68 -17.59 1.08 22.68
CA GLU A 68 -16.93 2.30 22.18
C GLU A 68 -15.90 1.98 21.07
N THR A 69 -15.18 0.86 21.21
CA THR A 69 -14.23 0.40 20.19
C THR A 69 -14.94 -0.04 18.92
N ILE A 70 -16.03 -0.79 19.03
CA ILE A 70 -16.82 -1.23 17.86
C ILE A 70 -17.40 -0.01 17.14
N GLU A 71 -17.99 0.93 17.87
CA GLU A 71 -18.58 2.15 17.31
C GLU A 71 -17.52 3.01 16.60
N ALA A 72 -16.35 3.18 17.21
CA ALA A 72 -15.27 3.97 16.61
C ALA A 72 -14.67 3.33 15.34
N ASN A 73 -14.90 2.03 15.12
CA ASN A 73 -14.55 1.30 13.90
C ASN A 73 -15.73 1.15 12.92
N GLN A 74 -16.95 1.64 13.24
CA GLN A 74 -18.08 1.60 12.30
C GLN A 74 -17.83 2.59 11.15
N GLY A 75 -17.42 2.04 9.99
CA GLY A 75 -17.15 2.83 8.78
C GLY A 75 -15.87 2.43 8.04
N GLY A 76 -15.15 1.42 8.53
CA GLY A 76 -13.96 0.89 7.87
C GLY A 76 -13.49 -0.44 8.46
N LEU A 77 -12.41 -0.97 7.90
CA LEU A 77 -11.71 -2.16 8.37
C LEU A 77 -11.12 -1.98 9.77
N ASN A 78 -10.61 -0.77 10.04
CA ASN A 78 -10.21 -0.30 11.35
C ASN A 78 -10.01 1.23 11.33
N GLU A 79 -9.77 1.84 12.50
CA GLU A 79 -9.52 3.28 12.63
C GLU A 79 -8.33 3.83 11.82
N VAL A 80 -7.32 3.00 11.57
CA VAL A 80 -6.07 3.42 10.90
C VAL A 80 -6.20 3.35 9.38
N GLN A 81 -6.88 2.33 8.88
CA GLN A 81 -7.01 2.02 7.45
C GLN A 81 -8.33 2.52 6.86
N GLY A 82 -9.33 2.83 7.69
CA GLY A 82 -10.66 3.18 7.21
C GLY A 82 -11.22 2.09 6.29
N SER A 83 -11.94 2.46 5.24
CA SER A 83 -12.43 1.53 4.20
C SER A 83 -11.41 1.25 3.08
N ALA A 84 -10.14 1.64 3.26
CA ALA A 84 -9.13 1.45 2.23
C ALA A 84 -8.99 -0.04 1.90
N ASP A 85 -9.03 -0.36 0.60
CA ASP A 85 -8.87 -1.73 0.10
C ASP A 85 -9.88 -2.75 0.67
N GLU A 86 -11.04 -2.31 1.16
CA GLU A 86 -12.14 -3.17 1.61
C GLU A 86 -12.52 -4.19 0.51
N GLN A 87 -12.61 -3.75 -0.75
CA GLN A 87 -12.86 -4.61 -1.91
C GLN A 87 -11.77 -5.67 -2.19
N LYS A 88 -10.57 -5.56 -1.61
CA LYS A 88 -9.48 -6.54 -1.75
C LYS A 88 -9.44 -7.53 -0.59
N MET A 89 -10.26 -7.33 0.45
CA MET A 89 -10.31 -8.23 1.58
C MET A 89 -11.23 -9.41 1.31
N VAL A 90 -10.80 -10.58 1.77
CA VAL A 90 -11.62 -11.80 1.68
C VAL A 90 -12.68 -11.72 2.77
N GLU A 91 -13.96 -11.71 2.37
CA GLU A 91 -15.08 -11.71 3.32
C GLU A 91 -14.98 -12.92 4.28
N PRO A 92 -15.27 -12.74 5.58
CA PRO A 92 -15.18 -13.80 6.59
C PRO A 92 -15.99 -15.09 6.32
N GLY A 93 -16.88 -15.10 5.33
CA GLY A 93 -17.62 -16.29 4.89
C GLY A 93 -17.13 -16.94 3.58
N LYS A 94 -16.15 -16.33 2.90
CA LYS A 94 -15.59 -16.82 1.62
C LYS A 94 -14.31 -17.64 1.81
N THR A 95 -13.88 -17.81 3.06
CA THR A 95 -12.60 -18.40 3.44
C THR A 95 -12.84 -19.43 4.55
N ASN A 96 -12.19 -20.59 4.46
CA ASN A 96 -12.15 -21.60 5.52
C ASN A 96 -11.20 -21.17 6.66
N ALA A 97 -11.22 -19.89 7.05
CA ALA A 97 -10.37 -19.35 8.09
C ALA A 97 -10.93 -19.73 9.46
N THR A 98 -10.08 -20.32 10.30
CA THR A 98 -10.39 -20.62 11.69
C THR A 98 -10.59 -19.33 12.47
N SER A 99 -11.74 -19.19 13.14
CA SER A 99 -11.99 -18.01 13.98
C SER A 99 -11.03 -17.96 15.17
N VAL A 100 -10.79 -16.76 15.73
CA VAL A 100 -9.94 -16.59 16.92
C VAL A 100 -10.44 -17.43 18.10
N ILE A 101 -11.77 -17.58 18.24
CA ILE A 101 -12.38 -18.39 19.29
C ILE A 101 -12.09 -19.87 19.08
N GLU A 102 -12.16 -20.34 17.84
CA GLU A 102 -11.89 -21.74 17.49
C GLU A 102 -10.40 -22.08 17.67
N GLN A 103 -9.50 -21.17 17.28
CA GLN A 103 -8.06 -21.29 17.57
C GLN A 103 -7.77 -21.32 19.07
N ALA A 104 -8.42 -20.45 19.85
CA ALA A 104 -8.26 -20.44 21.30
C ALA A 104 -8.74 -21.77 21.91
N LYS A 105 -9.89 -22.27 21.47
CA LYS A 105 -10.45 -23.55 21.92
C LYS A 105 -9.51 -24.71 21.60
N ASP A 106 -9.00 -24.80 20.38
CA ASP A 106 -8.04 -25.84 19.98
C ASP A 106 -6.75 -25.78 20.80
N PHE A 107 -6.22 -24.58 21.05
CA PHE A 107 -5.03 -24.38 21.89
C PHE A 107 -5.24 -24.92 23.31
N PHE A 108 -6.35 -24.56 23.96
CA PHE A 108 -6.64 -25.03 25.32
C PHE A 108 -6.91 -26.54 25.37
N THR A 109 -7.56 -27.09 24.35
CA THR A 109 -7.88 -28.53 24.29
C THR A 109 -6.64 -29.39 24.04
N ASN A 110 -5.66 -28.88 23.28
CA ASN A 110 -4.39 -29.58 23.04
C ASN A 110 -3.39 -29.41 24.19
N SER A 111 -3.44 -28.30 24.93
CA SER A 111 -2.55 -28.06 26.09
C SER A 111 -2.97 -28.81 27.35
N THR A 112 -4.14 -29.45 27.36
CA THR A 112 -4.66 -30.25 28.48
C THR A 112 -4.54 -31.77 28.26
N LYS A 113 -3.87 -32.20 27.19
CA LYS A 113 -3.41 -33.58 26.99
C LYS A 113 -1.93 -33.72 27.35
#